data_AF-K4G0D7-F1
#
_entry.id   AF-K4G0D7-F1
#
_cell.length_a   1.000
_cell.length_b   1.000
_cell.length_c   1.000
_cell.angle_alpha   90.00
_cell.angle_beta   90.00
_cell.angle_gamma   90.00
#
_symmetry.space_group_name_H-M   'P 1'
#
loop_
_entity.id
_entity.type
_entity.pdbx_description
1 polymer ?
#
loop_
_entity_poly.entity_id
_entity_poly.type
_entity_poly.pdbx_seq_one_letter_code
_entity_poly.pdbx_strand_id
1 'polypeptide(L)'
;MSASLVRKGLELLGQETRGKSDMTVKRKVACGRTGTDRTGLRTTGKRGVKKQRQRIHAQKKKVKSTVKGKAVKSALEEYRKRQGTDHTEDNLRYMLGVSSQTESSITRQILNYNRGRKARDLPEEEKAKKEEKSVFSEKDFRTFEKEYFGNPQ
;
A
#
# COMPACT_ATOMS: atom_id res chain seq x y z
N MET A 1 16.23 5.10 -21.39
CA MET A 1 16.03 4.95 -19.94
C MET A 1 17.20 5.57 -19.21
N SER A 2 16.98 6.46 -18.25
CA SER A 2 18.06 7.19 -17.58
C SER A 2 18.77 6.32 -16.52
N ALA A 3 20.09 6.41 -16.46
CA ALA A 3 20.90 5.69 -15.47
C ALA A 3 20.56 6.09 -14.01
N SER A 4 19.97 7.26 -13.79
CA SER A 4 19.45 7.70 -12.50
C SER A 4 18.21 6.90 -12.08
N LEU A 5 17.34 6.55 -13.02
CA LEU A 5 16.13 5.76 -12.74
C LEU A 5 16.47 4.32 -12.36
N VAL A 6 17.43 3.70 -13.06
CA VAL A 6 17.92 2.35 -12.74
C VAL A 6 18.57 2.31 -11.35
N ARG A 7 19.39 3.32 -11.03
CA ARG A 7 20.02 3.43 -9.69
C ARG A 7 19.00 3.57 -8.58
N LYS A 8 17.99 4.43 -8.76
CA LYS A 8 16.91 4.65 -7.77
C LYS A 8 16.02 3.41 -7.61
N GLY A 9 15.74 2.69 -8.70
CA GLY A 9 14.98 1.44 -8.66
C GLY A 9 15.69 0.33 -7.86
N LEU A 10 17.00 0.17 -8.05
CA LEU A 10 17.80 -0.79 -7.28
C LEU A 10 17.94 -0.42 -5.81
N GLU A 11 17.98 0.88 -5.49
CA GLU A 11 18.04 1.37 -4.11
C GLU A 11 16.75 1.04 -3.34
N LEU A 12 15.59 1.27 -3.95
CA LEU A 12 14.27 0.96 -3.37
C LEU A 12 14.10 -0.55 -3.14
N LEU A 13 14.49 -1.38 -4.12
CA LEU A 13 14.44 -2.84 -4.01
C LEU A 13 15.38 -3.37 -2.91
N GLY A 14 16.52 -2.71 -2.71
CA GLY A 14 17.46 -2.97 -1.62
C GLY A 14 16.94 -2.59 -0.24
N GLN A 15 16.06 -1.59 -0.13
CA GLN A 15 15.44 -1.18 1.14
C GLN A 15 14.32 -2.15 1.54
N GLU A 16 13.53 -2.62 0.58
CA GLU A 16 12.43 -3.57 0.80
C GLU A 16 12.94 -4.94 1.30
N THR A 17 14.06 -5.40 0.74
CA THR A 17 14.74 -6.64 1.18
C THR A 17 15.45 -6.50 2.53
N ARG A 18 15.79 -5.28 2.97
CA ARG A 18 16.45 -4.99 4.26
C ARG A 18 15.47 -4.65 5.39
N GLY A 19 14.18 -4.47 5.08
CA GLY A 19 13.14 -4.04 6.02
C GLY A 19 12.79 -5.00 7.16
N LYS A 20 13.47 -6.14 7.34
CA LYS A 20 13.25 -7.06 8.48
C LYS A 20 14.51 -7.64 9.13
N SER A 21 15.72 -7.31 8.67
CA SER A 21 16.95 -7.80 9.31
C SER A 21 18.10 -6.83 9.11
N ASP A 22 18.51 -6.17 10.18
CA ASP A 22 19.76 -5.38 10.30
C ASP A 22 19.61 -3.87 10.07
N MET A 23 19.00 -3.20 11.07
CA MET A 23 19.49 -1.88 11.45
C MET A 23 20.84 -2.06 12.16
N THR A 24 21.81 -1.27 11.73
CA THR A 24 23.23 -1.24 12.10
C THR A 24 24.13 -2.19 11.29
N VAL A 25 24.90 -1.61 10.35
CA VAL A 25 26.36 -1.73 10.25
C VAL A 25 26.81 -0.87 9.05
N LYS A 26 27.55 0.21 9.35
CA LYS A 26 28.31 0.97 8.35
C LYS A 26 29.42 0.05 7.82
N ARG A 27 29.37 -0.36 6.55
CA ARG A 27 30.48 -1.10 5.91
C ARG A 27 31.54 -0.13 5.41
N LYS A 28 32.71 -0.15 6.05
CA LYS A 28 33.97 0.33 5.46
C LYS A 28 34.45 -0.69 4.42
N VAL A 29 34.86 -0.19 3.27
CA VAL A 29 35.48 -0.94 2.17
C VAL A 29 36.86 -1.44 2.62
N ALA A 30 37.16 -2.72 2.41
CA ALA A 30 38.52 -3.22 2.43
C ALA A 30 38.69 -4.35 1.40
N CYS A 31 39.54 -4.08 0.41
CA CYS A 31 40.15 -5.06 -0.49
C CYS A 31 40.98 -6.07 0.32
N GLY A 32 41.00 -7.35 -0.07
CA GLY A 32 41.92 -8.31 0.57
C GLY A 32 41.76 -9.78 0.19
N ARG A 33 42.42 -10.15 -0.92
CA ARG A 33 43.21 -11.37 -1.16
C ARG A 33 42.56 -12.76 -1.04
N THR A 34 42.65 -13.44 -2.18
CA THR A 34 42.40 -14.85 -2.46
C THR A 34 43.38 -15.79 -1.77
N GLY A 35 42.82 -16.93 -1.35
CA GLY A 35 43.42 -18.27 -1.15
C GLY A 35 44.91 -18.43 -0.88
N THR A 36 45.22 -18.97 0.30
CA THR A 36 46.33 -19.92 0.45
C THR A 36 45.95 -21.03 1.45
N ASP A 37 46.36 -22.24 1.07
CA ASP A 37 46.26 -23.50 1.79
C ASP A 37 46.57 -23.40 3.29
N ARG A 38 45.74 -24.05 4.10
CA ARG A 38 45.97 -24.19 5.55
C ARG A 38 46.30 -25.63 5.94
N THR A 39 47.16 -26.29 5.18
CA THR A 39 47.87 -27.49 5.63
C THR A 39 49.23 -27.10 6.19
N GLY A 40 49.25 -26.43 7.34
CA GLY A 40 50.53 -26.03 7.92
C GLY A 40 50.46 -24.89 8.93
N LEU A 41 49.64 -25.01 9.97
CA LEU A 41 49.90 -24.21 11.16
C LEU A 41 49.46 -24.92 12.43
N ARG A 42 50.26 -25.93 12.80
CA ARG A 42 50.22 -26.55 14.11
C ARG A 42 50.85 -25.56 15.10
N THR A 43 50.12 -24.49 15.44
CA THR A 43 50.58 -23.52 16.45
C THR A 43 50.65 -24.24 17.80
N THR A 44 51.84 -24.40 18.35
CA THR A 44 52.11 -24.95 19.71
C THR A 44 51.75 -23.95 20.82
N GLY A 45 50.69 -23.16 20.61
CA GLY A 45 50.19 -22.20 21.58
C GLY A 45 49.03 -22.78 22.38
N LYS A 46 49.16 -22.86 23.71
CA LYS A 46 48.10 -23.26 24.66
C LYS A 46 46.75 -22.55 24.40
N ARG A 47 46.78 -21.32 23.85
CA ARG A 47 45.60 -20.52 23.49
C ARG A 47 44.86 -21.00 22.23
N GLY A 48 45.56 -21.53 21.23
CA GLY A 48 44.96 -22.02 19.98
C GLY A 48 44.16 -23.32 20.18
N VAL A 49 44.73 -24.24 20.97
CA VAL A 49 44.10 -25.51 21.33
C VAL A 49 42.82 -25.31 22.15
N LYS A 50 42.81 -24.33 23.07
CA LYS A 50 41.61 -23.97 23.86
C LYS A 50 40.47 -23.46 22.97
N LYS A 51 40.77 -22.58 22.00
CA LYS A 51 39.78 -22.07 21.04
C LYS A 51 39.24 -23.17 20.13
N GLN A 52 40.07 -24.12 19.70
CA GLN A 52 39.64 -25.27 18.90
C GLN A 52 38.75 -26.22 19.71
N ARG A 53 39.12 -26.55 20.95
CA ARG A 53 38.26 -27.33 21.87
C ARG A 53 36.93 -26.63 22.14
N GLN A 54 36.94 -25.32 22.38
CA GLN A 54 35.70 -24.54 22.56
C GLN A 54 34.83 -24.56 21.30
N ARG A 55 35.41 -24.48 20.10
CA ARG A 55 34.67 -24.65 18.83
C ARG A 55 34.06 -26.04 18.68
N ILE A 56 34.80 -27.11 18.99
CA ILE A 56 34.30 -28.49 18.90
C ILE A 56 33.18 -28.72 19.94
N HIS A 57 33.34 -28.23 21.17
CA HIS A 57 32.29 -28.30 22.19
C HIS A 57 31.07 -27.43 21.85
N ALA A 58 31.26 -26.27 21.22
CA ALA A 58 30.18 -25.42 20.74
C ALA A 58 29.44 -26.04 19.54
N GLN A 59 30.14 -26.76 18.67
CA GLN A 59 29.54 -27.52 17.56
C GLN A 59 28.71 -28.70 18.07
N LYS A 60 29.17 -29.45 19.09
CA LYS A 60 28.36 -30.53 19.70
C LYS A 60 27.05 -30.05 20.35
N LYS A 61 26.93 -28.76 20.67
CA LYS A 61 25.70 -28.15 21.21
C LYS A 61 24.74 -27.67 20.12
N LYS A 62 25.20 -27.54 18.87
CA LYS A 62 24.36 -27.11 17.74
C LYS A 62 24.03 -28.32 16.89
N VAL A 63 22.75 -28.65 16.85
CA VAL A 63 22.11 -29.64 15.95
C VAL A 63 22.20 -31.10 16.42
N LYS A 64 21.25 -31.50 17.28
CA LYS A 64 20.67 -32.85 17.24
C LYS A 64 19.42 -32.78 16.37
N SER A 65 19.58 -33.06 15.07
CA SER A 65 18.46 -33.27 14.12
C SER A 65 17.86 -34.68 14.25
N THR A 66 17.90 -35.27 15.44
CA THR A 66 17.30 -36.57 15.72
C THR A 66 15.97 -36.35 16.46
N VAL A 67 14.94 -37.10 16.06
CA VAL A 67 13.61 -37.08 16.71
C VAL A 67 13.66 -37.67 18.12
N LYS A 68 14.68 -38.48 18.41
CA LYS A 68 14.90 -39.12 19.71
C LYS A 68 15.07 -38.08 20.83
N GLY A 69 14.05 -37.96 21.69
CA GLY A 69 14.01 -37.03 22.82
C GLY A 69 13.21 -35.73 22.59
N LYS A 70 12.57 -35.56 21.42
CA LYS A 70 11.61 -34.48 21.21
C LYS A 70 10.22 -34.94 21.66
N ALA A 71 9.60 -34.23 22.60
CA ALA A 71 8.19 -34.43 22.92
C ALA A 71 7.33 -33.96 21.74
N VAL A 72 6.39 -34.80 21.29
CA VAL A 72 5.43 -34.42 20.26
C VAL A 72 4.47 -33.42 20.90
N LYS A 73 4.58 -32.15 20.50
CA LYS A 73 3.62 -31.13 20.91
C LYS A 73 2.37 -31.25 20.06
N SER A 74 1.22 -31.02 20.67
CA SER A 74 -0.03 -30.95 19.92
C SER A 74 0.03 -29.78 18.94
N ALA A 75 -0.37 -30.03 17.68
CA ALA A 75 -0.47 -28.99 16.66
C ALA A 75 -1.39 -27.83 17.11
N LEU A 76 -2.44 -28.15 17.88
CA LEU A 76 -3.36 -27.16 18.44
C LEU A 76 -2.68 -26.27 19.50
N GLU A 77 -1.76 -26.83 20.28
CA GLU A 77 -1.05 -26.08 21.32
C GLU A 77 -0.03 -25.12 20.72
N GLU A 78 0.74 -25.57 19.71
CA GLU A 78 1.64 -24.71 18.96
C GLU A 78 0.87 -23.62 18.17
N TYR A 79 -0.31 -23.95 17.64
CA TYR A 79 -1.19 -22.98 17.00
C TYR A 79 -1.62 -21.88 17.99
N ARG A 80 -2.14 -22.25 19.17
CA ARG A 80 -2.57 -21.30 20.21
C ARG A 80 -1.43 -20.41 20.70
N LYS A 81 -0.21 -20.95 20.83
CA LYS A 81 0.98 -20.18 21.22
C LYS A 81 1.43 -19.15 20.18
N ARG A 82 1.11 -19.40 18.91
CA ARG A 82 1.43 -18.53 17.78
C ARG A 82 0.29 -17.57 17.42
N GLN A 83 -0.90 -17.78 18.00
CA GLN A 83 -1.98 -16.82 17.84
C GLN A 83 -1.58 -15.52 18.51
N GLY A 84 -1.71 -14.43 17.75
CA GLY A 84 -1.64 -13.09 18.30
C GLY A 84 -2.84 -12.82 19.20
N THR A 85 -2.83 -11.67 19.87
CA THR A 85 -4.00 -11.20 20.61
C THR A 85 -5.17 -11.00 19.64
N ASP A 86 -6.29 -11.64 19.96
CA ASP A 86 -7.53 -11.46 19.20
C ASP A 86 -8.19 -10.15 19.65
N HIS A 87 -8.36 -9.23 18.69
CA HIS A 87 -8.98 -7.93 18.91
C HIS A 87 -10.37 -7.83 18.25
N THR A 88 -10.94 -8.96 17.81
CA THR A 88 -12.24 -8.98 17.13
C THR A 88 -13.34 -8.37 17.98
N GLU A 89 -13.47 -8.76 19.26
CA GLU A 89 -14.49 -8.21 20.15
C GLU A 89 -14.29 -6.72 20.43
N ASP A 90 -13.05 -6.28 20.67
CA ASP A 90 -12.75 -4.87 20.92
C ASP A 90 -13.05 -4.00 19.69
N ASN A 91 -12.71 -4.50 18.50
CA ASN A 91 -13.03 -3.84 17.23
C ASN A 91 -14.54 -3.79 16.98
N LEU A 92 -15.27 -4.85 17.30
CA LEU A 92 -16.73 -4.88 17.18
C LEU A 92 -17.38 -3.89 18.15
N ARG A 93 -16.91 -3.82 19.40
CA ARG A 93 -17.37 -2.82 20.37
C ARG A 93 -17.06 -1.41 19.92
N TYR A 94 -15.90 -1.17 19.30
CA TYR A 94 -15.58 0.12 18.71
C TYR A 94 -16.50 0.46 17.53
N MET A 95 -16.69 -0.46 16.59
CA MET A 95 -17.52 -0.22 15.40
C MET A 95 -19.00 -0.03 15.75
N LEU A 96 -19.52 -0.81 16.70
CA LEU A 96 -20.93 -0.77 17.09
C LEU A 96 -21.22 0.24 18.20
N GLY A 97 -20.23 0.57 19.04
CA GLY A 97 -20.37 1.53 20.13
C GLY A 97 -20.40 2.99 19.67
N VAL A 98 -19.90 3.28 18.47
CA VAL A 98 -19.96 4.61 17.88
C VAL A 98 -21.25 4.76 17.07
N SER A 99 -22.38 4.82 17.77
CA SER A 99 -23.63 5.37 17.22
C SER A 99 -23.72 6.89 17.41
N SER A 100 -22.58 7.57 17.60
CA SER A 100 -22.56 9.01 17.83
C SER A 100 -22.90 9.72 16.53
N GLN A 101 -24.18 10.05 16.36
CA GLN A 101 -24.58 11.05 15.39
C GLN A 101 -23.90 12.36 15.80
N THR A 102 -22.93 12.80 15.01
CA THR A 102 -22.34 14.13 15.15
C THR A 102 -23.47 15.16 15.14
N GLU A 103 -23.28 16.29 15.81
CA GLU A 103 -24.27 17.35 15.88
C GLU A 103 -24.83 17.68 14.48
N SER A 104 -26.16 17.79 14.39
CA SER A 104 -26.85 18.01 13.12
C SER A 104 -26.35 19.26 12.36
N SER A 105 -25.84 20.26 13.09
CA SER A 105 -25.21 21.47 12.54
C SER A 105 -23.93 21.15 11.76
N ILE A 106 -23.02 20.37 12.36
CA ILE A 106 -21.74 19.98 11.78
C ILE A 106 -21.95 19.08 10.55
N THR A 107 -22.88 18.13 10.63
CA THR A 107 -23.20 17.26 9.48
C THR A 107 -23.77 18.07 8.32
N ARG A 108 -24.69 19.01 8.57
CA ARG A 108 -25.21 19.93 7.54
C ARG A 108 -24.11 20.82 6.95
N GLN A 109 -23.18 21.31 7.77
CA GLN A 109 -22.05 22.12 7.31
C GLN A 109 -21.16 21.32 6.34
N ILE A 110 -20.84 20.06 6.67
CA ILE A 110 -20.07 19.18 5.81
C ILE A 110 -20.81 18.90 4.50
N LEU A 111 -22.11 18.63 4.55
CA LEU A 111 -22.92 18.39 3.35
C LEU A 111 -22.94 19.62 2.44
N ASN A 112 -23.15 20.81 3.00
CA ASN A 112 -23.16 22.06 2.24
C ASN A 112 -21.80 22.36 1.60
N TYR A 113 -20.69 22.11 2.31
CA TYR A 113 -19.34 22.29 1.75
C TYR A 113 -19.04 21.35 0.57
N ASN A 114 -19.58 20.12 0.62
CA ASN A 114 -19.36 19.13 -0.42
C ASN A 114 -20.38 19.23 -1.57
N ARG A 115 -21.49 19.95 -1.40
CA ARG A 115 -22.52 20.14 -2.42
C ARG A 115 -21.96 20.88 -3.64
N GLY A 116 -22.36 20.46 -4.84
CA GLY A 116 -21.92 21.06 -6.11
C GLY A 116 -20.54 20.62 -6.60
N ARG A 117 -19.79 19.78 -5.86
CA ARG A 117 -18.56 19.15 -6.38
C ARG A 117 -18.84 18.12 -7.47
N LYS A 118 -20.04 17.52 -7.47
CA LYS A 118 -20.51 16.63 -8.53
C LYS A 118 -21.65 17.31 -9.28
N ALA A 119 -21.70 17.09 -10.59
CA ALA A 119 -22.79 17.59 -11.44
C ALA A 119 -24.18 17.16 -10.95
N ARG A 120 -24.29 15.97 -10.33
CA ARG A 120 -25.55 15.45 -9.75
C ARG A 120 -26.03 16.21 -8.51
N ASP A 121 -25.12 16.87 -7.81
CA ASP A 121 -25.43 17.59 -6.56
C ASP A 121 -25.74 19.08 -6.83
N LEU A 122 -25.51 19.52 -8.07
CA LEU A 122 -25.84 20.85 -8.55
C LEU A 122 -27.34 20.87 -8.84
N PRO A 123 -28.12 21.79 -8.25
CA PRO A 123 -29.51 21.94 -8.62
C PRO A 123 -29.57 22.30 -10.11
N GLU A 124 -30.46 21.63 -10.85
CA GLU A 124 -30.69 21.95 -12.24
C GLU A 124 -31.30 23.36 -12.29
N GLU A 125 -30.54 24.32 -12.83
CA GLU A 125 -31.07 25.66 -13.04
C GLU A 125 -32.23 25.53 -14.02
N GLU A 126 -33.45 25.79 -13.54
CA GLU A 126 -34.63 25.92 -14.39
C GLU A 126 -34.40 27.11 -15.33
N LYS A 127 -33.79 26.83 -16.48
CA LYS A 127 -33.67 27.83 -17.54
C LYS A 127 -35.08 28.15 -17.98
N ALA A 128 -35.51 29.38 -17.69
CA ALA A 128 -36.76 29.91 -18.21
C ALA A 128 -36.81 29.61 -19.71
N LYS A 129 -37.83 28.84 -20.12
CA LYS A 129 -38.05 28.48 -21.51
C LYS A 129 -38.18 29.80 -22.28
N LYS A 130 -37.15 30.12 -23.07
CA LYS A 130 -37.23 31.25 -23.98
C LYS A 130 -38.26 30.86 -25.03
N GLU A 131 -39.28 31.69 -25.19
CA GLU A 131 -40.23 31.54 -26.29
C GLU A 131 -39.44 31.44 -27.59
N GLU A 132 -39.76 30.42 -28.40
CA GLU A 132 -39.10 30.17 -29.67
C GLU A 132 -39.42 31.34 -30.60
N LYS A 133 -38.45 32.26 -30.74
CA LYS A 133 -38.56 33.37 -31.69
C LYS A 133 -38.30 32.81 -33.08
N SER A 134 -39.38 32.58 -33.83
CA SER A 134 -39.27 32.32 -35.27
C SER A 134 -38.54 33.49 -35.94
N VAL A 135 -37.58 33.16 -36.80
CA VAL A 135 -36.88 34.14 -37.63
C VAL A 135 -37.83 34.75 -38.67
N PHE A 136 -38.86 34.00 -39.06
CA PHE A 136 -39.87 34.42 -40.01
C PHE A 136 -41.09 34.96 -39.27
N SER A 137 -41.54 36.11 -39.74
CA SER A 137 -42.81 36.72 -39.37
C SER A 137 -43.91 36.28 -40.33
N GLU A 138 -45.17 36.38 -39.89
CA GLU A 138 -46.36 36.14 -40.73
C GLU A 138 -46.32 36.92 -42.07
N LYS A 139 -45.65 38.08 -42.09
CA LYS A 139 -45.52 38.93 -43.27
C LYS A 139 -44.59 38.32 -44.31
N ASP A 140 -43.56 37.60 -43.88
CA ASP A 140 -42.61 36.93 -44.77
C ASP A 140 -43.31 35.80 -45.52
N PHE A 141 -44.17 35.05 -44.82
CA PHE A 141 -45.02 34.02 -45.44
C PHE A 141 -45.99 34.60 -46.47
N ARG A 142 -46.66 35.71 -46.16
CA ARG A 142 -47.56 36.38 -47.13
C ARG A 142 -46.84 36.90 -48.36
N THR A 143 -45.58 37.32 -48.21
CA THR A 143 -44.75 37.79 -49.33
C THR A 143 -44.33 36.60 -50.19
N PHE A 144 -43.86 35.53 -49.56
CA PHE A 144 -43.51 34.27 -50.22
C PHE A 144 -44.70 33.66 -50.98
N GLU A 145 -45.89 33.62 -50.37
CA GLU A 145 -47.10 33.11 -51.02
C GLU A 145 -47.43 33.87 -52.31
N LYS A 146 -47.35 35.21 -52.27
CA LYS A 146 -47.61 36.06 -53.45
C LYS A 146 -46.55 35.88 -54.54
N GLU A 147 -45.29 35.73 -54.15
CA GLU A 147 -44.18 35.54 -55.09
C GLU A 147 -44.26 34.16 -55.76
N TYR A 148 -44.63 33.13 -55.00
CA TYR A 148 -44.59 31.75 -55.48
C TYR A 148 -45.86 31.32 -56.22
N PHE A 149 -47.04 31.74 -55.75
CA PHE A 149 -48.32 31.36 -56.34
C PHE A 149 -48.92 32.45 -57.24
N GLY A 150 -48.35 33.67 -57.27
CA GLY A 150 -49.00 34.84 -57.86
C GLY A 150 -50.24 35.26 -57.07
N ASN A 151 -50.78 36.46 -57.30
CA ASN A 151 -51.96 36.93 -56.57
C ASN A 151 -53.11 35.92 -56.67
N PRO A 152 -53.54 35.27 -55.57
CA PRO A 152 -54.78 34.49 -55.61
C PRO A 152 -55.92 35.51 -55.75
N GLN A 153 -56.75 35.32 -56.78
CA GLN A 153 -58.01 36.05 -56.95
C GLN A 153 -58.97 35.76 -55.81
#